data_AF-A0A7C0X7S3-F1
#
_entry.id   AF-A0A7C0X7S3-F1
#
_cell.length_a   1.000
_cell.length_b   1.000
_cell.length_c   1.000
_cell.angle_alpha   90.00
_cell.angle_beta   90.00
_cell.angle_gamma   90.00
#
_symmetry.space_group_name_H-M   'P 1'
#
loop_
_entity.id
_entity.type
_entity.pdbx_description
1 polymer ?
#
loop_
_entity_poly.entity_id
_entity_poly.type
_entity_poly.pdbx_seq_one_letter_code
_entity_poly.pdbx_strand_id
1 'polypeptide(L)' 'MASKGHELELNYDKLLERIPYKYAIPVAVARRAEAIKEFAKPLIKTRINHPIIIALKELELGKIRIKNEDVLKILKAEVR' A
#
# COMPACT_ATOMS: atom_id res chain seq x y z
N MET A 1 22.48 -23.10 1.13
CA MET A 1 21.02 -22.94 0.93
C MET A 1 20.50 -22.05 2.05
N ALA A 2 20.37 -20.74 1.82
CA ALA A 2 19.97 -19.77 2.84
C ALA A 2 18.62 -19.12 2.46
N SER A 3 17.68 -19.21 3.41
CA SER A 3 16.53 -18.33 3.68
C SER A 3 15.56 -17.94 2.54
N LYS A 4 14.67 -18.87 2.17
CA LYS A 4 13.32 -18.52 1.71
C LYS A 4 12.54 -17.92 2.88
N GLY A 5 12.56 -16.59 3.03
CA GLY A 5 11.81 -15.91 4.11
C GLY A 5 11.79 -14.38 4.10
N HIS A 6 12.62 -13.71 3.29
CA HIS A 6 12.79 -12.24 3.38
C HIS A 6 11.99 -11.40 2.35
N GLU A 7 11.14 -11.98 1.51
CA GLU A 7 10.45 -11.19 0.47
C GLU A 7 9.17 -10.49 0.94
N LEU A 8 8.82 -10.62 2.22
CA LEU A 8 7.49 -10.31 2.79
C LEU A 8 7.53 -9.42 4.03
N GLU A 9 8.65 -8.74 4.29
CA GLU A 9 8.72 -7.79 5.40
C GLU A 9 7.99 -6.49 4.99
N LEU A 10 6.72 -6.40 5.39
CA LEU A 10 5.89 -5.21 5.25
C LEU A 10 5.96 -4.46 6.58
N ASN A 11 6.55 -3.27 6.58
CA ASN A 11 6.60 -2.43 7.77
C ASN A 11 5.42 -1.45 7.76
N TYR A 12 4.30 -1.89 8.34
CA TYR A 12 3.07 -1.09 8.38
C TYR A 12 3.23 0.18 9.22
N ASP A 13 4.05 0.15 10.27
CA ASP A 13 4.30 1.32 11.13
C ASP A 13 5.01 2.44 10.35
N LYS A 14 6.06 2.09 9.58
CA LYS A 14 6.72 3.03 8.67
C LYS A 14 5.79 3.56 7.58
N LEU A 15 4.83 2.73 7.12
CA LEU A 15 3.83 3.18 6.16
C LEU A 15 2.89 4.22 6.81
N LEU A 16 2.51 4.04 8.08
CA LEU A 16 1.67 4.97 8.83
C LEU A 16 2.36 6.30 9.15
N GLU A 17 3.69 6.31 9.33
CA GLU A 17 4.46 7.55 9.47
C GLU A 17 4.28 8.47 8.25
N ARG A 18 4.21 7.88 7.05
CA ARG A 18 4.04 8.62 5.79
C ARG A 18 2.59 8.82 5.39
N ILE A 19 1.72 7.86 5.71
CA ILE A 19 0.31 7.84 5.36
C ILE A 19 -0.50 7.72 6.68
N PRO A 20 -0.80 8.84 7.35
CA PRO A 20 -1.41 8.83 8.69
C PRO A 20 -2.92 8.57 8.67
N TYR A 21 -3.39 7.77 7.71
CA TYR A 21 -4.80 7.44 7.47
C TYR A 21 -4.96 5.93 7.50
N LYS A 22 -4.96 5.36 8.71
CA LYS A 22 -4.95 3.91 8.95
C LYS A 22 -5.98 3.14 8.12
N TYR A 23 -7.17 3.69 7.95
CA TYR A 23 -8.26 3.06 7.20
C TYR A 23 -8.22 3.31 5.69
N ALA A 24 -7.53 4.37 5.24
CA ALA A 24 -7.42 4.65 3.82
C ALA A 24 -6.41 3.72 3.11
N ILE A 25 -5.41 3.22 3.85
CA ILE A 25 -4.44 2.24 3.35
C ILE A 25 -5.11 0.97 2.80
N PRO A 26 -5.90 0.20 3.59
CA PRO A 26 -6.53 -1.03 3.09
C PRO A 26 -7.49 -0.77 1.92
N VAL A 27 -8.18 0.38 1.90
CA VAL A 27 -9.05 0.78 0.78
C VAL A 27 -8.25 1.00 -0.50
N ALA A 28 -7.14 1.76 -0.42
CA ALA A 28 -6.29 2.01 -1.58
C ALA A 28 -5.62 0.72 -2.09
N VAL A 29 -5.16 -0.13 -1.17
CA VAL A 29 -4.55 -1.44 -1.47
C VAL A 29 -5.56 -2.36 -2.14
N ALA A 30 -6.78 -2.48 -1.60
CA ALA A 30 -7.82 -3.36 -2.15
C ALA A 30 -8.15 -2.98 -3.60
N ARG A 31 -8.39 -1.68 -3.85
CA ARG A 31 -8.67 -1.16 -5.20
C ARG A 31 -7.55 -1.47 -6.18
N ARG A 32 -6.29 -1.34 -5.75
CA ARG A 32 -5.14 -1.64 -6.61
C ARG A 32 -4.96 -3.14 -6.84
N ALA A 33 -5.14 -3.94 -5.80
CA ALA A 33 -5.07 -5.40 -5.90
C ALA A 33 -6.14 -5.95 -6.85
N GLU A 34 -7.35 -5.39 -6.84
CA GLU A 34 -8.41 -5.71 -7.78
C GLU A 34 -8.02 -5.38 -9.22
N ALA A 35 -7.48 -4.19 -9.48
CA ALA A 35 -6.97 -3.85 -10.82
C ALA A 35 -5.89 -4.84 -11.30
N ILE A 36 -4.99 -5.28 -10.42
CA ILE A 36 -3.96 -6.28 -10.75
C ILE A 36 -4.61 -7.64 -11.07
N LYS A 37 -5.65 -8.04 -10.34
CA LYS A 37 -6.44 -9.25 -10.65
C LYS A 37 -7.11 -9.14 -12.03
N GLU A 38 -7.58 -7.95 -12.38
CA GLU A 38 -8.11 -7.60 -13.70
C GLU A 38 -7.01 -7.31 -14.73
N PHE A 39 -5.86 -7.97 -14.59
CA PHE A 39 -4.74 -7.95 -15.54
C PHE A 39 -3.99 -6.61 -15.67
N ALA A 40 -4.18 -5.65 -14.75
CA ALA A 40 -3.31 -4.49 -14.70
C ALA A 40 -1.87 -4.88 -14.34
N LYS A 41 -0.90 -4.33 -15.07
CA LYS A 41 0.52 -4.62 -14.83
C LYS A 41 0.97 -4.05 -13.47
N PRO A 42 1.74 -4.82 -12.69
CA PRO A 42 2.47 -4.29 -11.55
C PRO A 42 3.40 -3.13 -11.94
N LEU A 43 3.50 -2.12 -11.07
CA LEU A 43 4.37 -0.95 -11.21
C LEU A 43 5.77 -1.19 -10.62
N ILE A 44 5.96 -2.35 -10.01
CA ILE A 44 7.22 -2.80 -9.43
C ILE A 44 7.65 -4.11 -10.08
N LYS A 45 8.96 -4.32 -10.21
CA LYS A 45 9.50 -5.62 -10.57
C LYS A 45 9.45 -6.51 -9.33
N THR A 46 8.76 -7.63 -9.42
CA THR A 46 8.66 -8.59 -8.32
C THR A 46 8.44 -9.99 -8.85
N ARG A 47 8.95 -10.98 -8.12
CA ARG A 47 8.68 -12.41 -8.36
C ARG A 47 7.42 -12.87 -7.62
N ILE A 48 6.87 -12.04 -6.75
CA ILE A 48 5.68 -12.30 -5.95
C ILE A 48 4.46 -12.18 -6.87
N ASN A 49 3.63 -13.23 -6.91
CA ASN A 49 2.38 -13.24 -7.66
C ASN A 49 1.17 -13.19 -6.72
N HIS A 50 1.14 -12.19 -5.82
CA HIS A 50 0.05 -11.99 -4.88
C HIS A 50 -0.42 -10.53 -4.90
N PRO A 51 -1.57 -10.22 -5.52
CA PRO A 51 -2.00 -8.85 -5.82
C PRO A 51 -1.99 -7.88 -4.63
N ILE A 52 -2.39 -8.35 -3.44
CA ILE A 52 -2.41 -7.52 -2.22
C ILE A 52 -0.99 -7.14 -1.80
N ILE A 53 -0.03 -8.06 -1.88
CA ILE A 53 1.36 -7.80 -1.47
C ILE A 53 2.00 -6.85 -2.47
N ILE A 54 1.74 -7.04 -3.76
CA ILE A 54 2.19 -6.12 -4.82
C ILE A 54 1.65 -4.72 -4.57
N ALA A 55 0.33 -4.58 -4.33
CA ALA A 55 -0.31 -3.30 -4.08
C ALA A 55 0.22 -2.59 -2.82
N LEU A 56 0.47 -3.33 -1.73
CA LEU A 56 1.09 -2.79 -0.52
C LEU A 56 2.50 -2.26 -0.78
N LYS A 57 3.34 -3.02 -1.48
CA LYS A 57 4.70 -2.58 -1.86
C LYS A 57 4.68 -1.40 -2.82
N GLU A 58 3.75 -1.38 -3.77
CA GLU A 58 3.56 -0.23 -4.64
C GLU A 58 3.18 1.03 -3.86
N LEU A 59 2.35 0.90 -2.81
CA LEU A 59 1.97 2.00 -1.93
C LEU A 59 3.16 2.46 -1.07
N GLU A 60 3.88 1.53 -0.45
CA GLU A 60 5.08 1.79 0.35
C GLU A 60 6.16 2.53 -0.46
N LEU A 61 6.38 2.11 -1.70
CA LEU A 61 7.32 2.74 -2.64
C LEU A 61 6.76 4.01 -3.31
N GLY A 62 5.55 4.45 -2.97
CA GLY A 62 4.92 5.65 -3.51
C GLY A 62 4.58 5.58 -5.01
N LYS A 63 4.49 4.36 -5.58
CA LYS A 63 4.07 4.12 -6.97
C LYS A 63 2.58 4.30 -7.17
N ILE A 64 1.80 4.10 -6.12
CA ILE A 64 0.40 4.49 -6.05
C ILE A 64 0.20 5.46 -4.88
N ARG A 65 -0.90 6.22 -4.90
CA ARG A 65 -1.26 7.21 -3.88
C ARG A 65 -2.71 7.04 -3.45
N ILE A 66 -3.02 7.51 -2.25
CA ILE A 66 -4.40 7.58 -1.77
C ILE A 66 -5.09 8.75 -2.46
N LYS A 67 -6.20 8.48 -3.16
CA LYS A 67 -7.01 9.53 -3.79
C LYS A 67 -7.66 10.40 -2.72
N ASN A 68 -7.77 11.70 -2.98
CA ASN A 68 -8.36 12.69 -2.07
C ASN A 68 -7.65 12.78 -0.71
N GLU A 69 -6.33 12.54 -0.69
CA GLU A 69 -5.54 12.69 0.53
C GLU A 69 -5.68 14.11 1.15
N ASP A 70 -5.85 15.13 0.32
CA ASP A 70 -6.06 16.51 0.80
C ASP A 70 -7.38 16.69 1.55
N VAL A 71 -8.43 15.94 1.17
CA VAL A 71 -9.70 15.92 1.93
C VAL A 71 -9.49 15.21 3.26
N LEU A 72 -8.73 14.11 3.28
CA LEU A 72 -8.40 13.40 4.52
C LEU A 72 -7.58 14.26 5.49
N LYS A 73 -6.73 15.17 4.99
CA LYS A 73 -6.01 16.14 5.83
C LYS A 73 -6.96 17.06 6.58
N ILE A 74 -8.02 17.52 5.92
CA ILE A 74 -9.03 18.42 6.52
C ILE A 74 -9.85 17.69 7.59
N LEU A 75 -10.08 16.38 7.42
CA LEU A 75 -10.87 15.56 8.35
C LEU A 75 -10.10 15.07 9.57
N LYS A 76 -8.80 15.40 9.72
CA LYS A 76 -8.08 15.12 10.96
C LYS A 76 -8.67 15.96 12.09
N ALA A 77 -9.38 15.30 13.01
CA ALA A 77 -9.87 15.95 14.21
C ALA A 77 -8.69 16.50 15.03
N GLU A 78 -8.71 17.80 15.33
CA GLU A 78 -7.89 18.37 16.39
C GLU A 78 -8.49 17.91 17.72
N VAL A 79 -7.99 16.79 18.25
CA VAL A 79 -8.28 16.42 19.63
C VAL A 79 -7.38 17.31 20.50
N ARG A 80 -7.97 18.31 21.13
CA ARG A 80 -7.34 19.14 22.16
C ARG A 80 -7.49 18.48 23.53
#